data_AF-A0A1B6FDS7-F1
#
_entry.id   AF-A0A1B6FDS7-F1
#
_cell.length_a   1.000
_cell.length_b   1.000
_cell.length_c   1.000
_cell.angle_alpha   90.00
_cell.angle_beta   90.00
_cell.angle_gamma   90.00
#
_symmetry.space_group_name_H-M   'P 1'
#
loop_
_entity.id
_entity.type
_entity.pdbx_description
1 polymer ?
#
loop_
_entity_poly.entity_id
_entity_poly.type
_entity_poly.pdbx_seq_one_letter_code
_entity_poly.pdbx_strand_id
1 'polypeptide(L)'
;MRSGSVCFKVLSAVSLCSLVNAVTTDDDDDDNNYSRAGEVDLRNSTTLIGLDSFVYDVIVDPTKGSGEELLSKLELLTHCMRKARTMFTYGNEENDYAIRAATLIFFNSGGPTFSRIPLYDEANILPLKRQYNWTDEDIKKLEEKQAEAERAWNKLRRSIL
;
A
#
# COMPACT_ATOMS: atom_id res chain seq x y z
N MET A 1 -10.46 -0.49 67.83
CA MET A 1 -11.22 -1.10 66.71
C MET A 1 -12.68 -0.70 66.89
N ARG A 2 -13.18 0.20 66.04
CA ARG A 2 -14.56 0.69 66.07
C ARG A 2 -15.04 0.89 64.63
N SER A 3 -16.18 0.25 64.31
CA SER A 3 -17.27 0.62 63.40
C SER A 3 -16.91 1.18 62.02
N GLY A 4 -17.44 0.71 60.88
CA GLY A 4 -18.76 0.15 60.61
C GLY A 4 -19.34 0.90 59.39
N SER A 5 -19.53 0.15 58.29
CA SER A 5 -20.41 0.35 57.12
C SER A 5 -21.05 1.72 56.85
N VAL A 6 -20.85 2.28 55.65
CA VAL A 6 -21.92 2.96 54.88
C VAL A 6 -21.69 2.79 53.36
N CYS A 7 -22.67 2.20 52.71
CA CYS A 7 -22.89 2.21 51.27
C CYS A 7 -23.75 3.44 50.92
N PHE A 8 -23.39 4.25 49.92
CA PHE A 8 -24.35 5.13 49.23
C PHE A 8 -23.96 5.33 47.76
N LYS A 9 -24.86 4.89 46.87
CA LYS A 9 -24.96 5.28 45.47
C LYS A 9 -25.66 6.64 45.40
N VAL A 10 -25.22 7.59 44.58
CA VAL A 10 -26.10 8.51 43.81
C VAL A 10 -25.40 8.93 42.51
N LEU A 11 -26.20 8.94 41.44
CA LEU A 11 -25.92 9.26 40.06
C LEU A 11 -25.72 10.76 39.74
N SER A 12 -25.13 10.98 38.56
CA SER A 12 -25.46 12.01 37.56
C SER A 12 -24.86 13.42 37.66
N ALA A 13 -23.90 13.64 36.76
CA ALA A 13 -24.05 14.44 35.54
C ALA A 13 -23.53 15.89 35.49
N VAL A 14 -22.89 16.14 34.34
CA VAL A 14 -22.66 17.40 33.62
C VAL A 14 -21.45 18.23 34.05
N SER A 15 -20.36 18.07 33.31
CA SER A 15 -19.75 19.23 32.66
C SER A 15 -19.31 18.85 31.24
N LEU A 16 -20.20 19.18 30.30
CA LEU A 16 -19.90 19.29 28.88
C LEU A 16 -18.94 20.46 28.68
N CYS A 17 -17.74 20.19 28.19
CA CYS A 17 -17.05 21.11 27.30
C CYS A 17 -16.76 20.37 26.01
N SER A 18 -17.49 20.82 25.00
CA SER A 18 -17.50 20.41 23.61
C SER A 18 -16.11 20.28 23.01
N LEU A 19 -15.79 19.09 22.49
CA LEU A 19 -14.87 18.93 21.37
C LEU A 19 -15.65 18.21 20.27
N VAL A 20 -16.32 19.03 19.48
CA VAL A 20 -16.98 18.64 18.24
C VAL A 20 -15.91 18.44 17.17
N ASN A 21 -15.94 17.24 16.57
CA ASN A 21 -15.41 16.84 15.26
C ASN A 21 -13.97 17.22 14.89
N ALA A 22 -13.10 16.23 14.99
CA ALA A 22 -12.50 15.68 13.78
C ALA A 22 -12.63 14.15 13.83
N VAL A 23 -13.69 13.63 13.23
CA VAL A 23 -13.75 12.25 12.78
C VAL A 23 -12.67 12.11 11.71
N THR A 24 -11.53 11.53 12.07
CA THR A 24 -10.67 10.84 11.11
C THR A 24 -11.06 9.36 11.18
N THR A 25 -12.21 9.02 10.59
CA THR A 25 -12.37 7.69 10.02
C THR A 25 -11.46 7.66 8.79
N ASP A 26 -10.17 7.38 9.04
CA ASP A 26 -9.33 6.76 8.01
C ASP A 26 -9.30 5.29 8.39
N ASP A 27 -10.23 4.58 7.76
CA ASP A 27 -10.55 3.15 7.80
C ASP A 27 -9.48 2.22 8.38
N ASP A 28 -9.95 1.43 9.36
CA ASP A 28 -9.48 0.10 9.68
C ASP A 28 -9.38 -0.80 8.43
N ASP A 29 -8.61 -1.89 8.56
CA ASP A 29 -8.50 -3.06 7.68
C ASP A 29 -7.39 -3.02 6.61
N ASP A 30 -6.16 -3.40 7.00
CA ASP A 30 -5.54 -4.67 6.55
C ASP A 30 -4.12 -4.82 7.17
N ASP A 31 -4.06 -4.94 8.49
CA ASP A 31 -2.86 -5.44 9.17
C ASP A 31 -2.98 -6.96 9.33
N ASN A 32 -1.90 -7.67 8.95
CA ASN A 32 -1.57 -9.05 9.34
C ASN A 32 -2.01 -10.24 8.47
N ASN A 33 -1.72 -10.25 7.16
CA ASN A 33 -1.47 -11.54 6.50
C ASN A 33 -0.54 -11.48 5.27
N TYR A 34 0.73 -11.12 5.44
CA TYR A 34 1.70 -11.13 4.32
C TYR A 34 3.04 -11.75 4.70
N SER A 35 3.02 -13.06 4.94
CA SER A 35 4.18 -13.88 5.35
C SER A 35 5.36 -13.89 4.34
N ARG A 36 5.19 -13.31 3.14
CA ARG A 36 6.23 -13.25 2.09
C ARG A 36 6.87 -11.85 1.93
N ALA A 37 6.31 -10.83 2.57
CA ALA A 37 6.80 -9.45 2.49
C ALA A 37 7.96 -9.16 3.48
N GLY A 38 8.25 -10.09 4.39
CA GLY A 38 9.37 -9.98 5.33
C GLY A 38 10.76 -10.12 4.69
N GLU A 39 10.85 -10.64 3.45
CA GLU A 39 12.12 -10.91 2.76
C GLU A 39 12.62 -9.75 1.87
N VAL A 40 11.82 -8.70 1.67
CA VAL A 40 12.18 -7.64 0.72
C VAL A 40 12.95 -6.52 1.41
N ASP A 41 14.24 -6.44 1.07
CA ASP A 41 15.11 -5.38 1.55
C ASP A 41 14.81 -4.06 0.85
N LEU A 42 13.95 -3.26 1.48
CA LEU A 42 13.65 -1.89 1.08
C LEU A 42 14.82 -0.91 1.31
N ARG A 43 15.89 -1.33 1.99
CA ARG A 43 17.11 -0.51 2.13
C ARG A 43 17.86 -0.43 0.81
N ASN A 44 17.64 -1.38 -0.10
CA ASN A 44 18.15 -1.26 -1.46
C ASN A 44 17.38 -0.16 -2.21
N SER A 45 18.12 0.90 -2.55
CA SER A 45 17.61 2.10 -3.24
C SER A 45 16.86 1.82 -4.54
N THR A 46 17.10 0.68 -5.19
CA THR A 46 16.50 0.34 -6.49
C THR A 46 15.31 -0.61 -6.38
N THR A 47 14.91 -1.06 -5.19
CA THR A 47 13.86 -2.08 -5.05
C THR A 47 12.52 -1.62 -5.65
N LEU A 48 12.03 -0.42 -5.29
CA LEU A 48 10.78 0.11 -5.83
C LEU A 48 10.84 0.28 -7.36
N ILE A 49 11.95 0.81 -7.87
CA ILE A 49 12.17 1.02 -9.31
C ILE A 49 12.22 -0.30 -10.05
N GLY A 50 12.93 -1.30 -9.52
CA GLY A 50 13.06 -2.62 -10.14
C GLY A 50 11.73 -3.37 -10.17
N LEU A 51 10.93 -3.29 -9.11
CA LEU A 51 9.59 -3.85 -9.08
C LEU A 51 8.66 -3.17 -10.09
N ASP A 52 8.65 -1.83 -10.12
CA ASP A 52 7.87 -1.06 -11.09
C ASP A 52 8.27 -1.37 -12.53
N SER A 53 9.58 -1.40 -12.81
CA SER A 53 10.12 -1.71 -14.13
C SER A 53 9.73 -3.11 -14.58
N PHE A 54 9.80 -4.11 -13.69
CA PHE A 54 9.35 -5.47 -14.00
C PHE A 54 7.87 -5.51 -14.36
N VAL A 55 7.01 -4.91 -13.53
CA VAL A 55 5.56 -4.88 -13.75
C VAL A 55 5.26 -4.19 -15.09
N TYR A 56 5.86 -3.04 -15.35
CA TYR A 56 5.74 -2.32 -16.62
C TYR A 56 6.14 -3.20 -17.80
N ASP A 57 7.33 -3.81 -17.72
CA ASP A 57 7.89 -4.62 -18.79
C ASP A 57 7.01 -5.83 -19.13
N VAL A 58 6.44 -6.48 -18.12
CA VAL A 58 5.57 -7.66 -18.32
C VAL A 58 4.19 -7.25 -18.87
N ILE A 59 3.66 -6.09 -18.48
CA ILE A 59 2.40 -5.61 -19.07
C ILE A 59 2.60 -5.25 -20.56
N VAL A 60 3.71 -4.59 -20.90
CA VAL A 60 4.03 -4.19 -22.29
C VAL A 60 4.42 -5.40 -23.14
N ASP A 61 5.22 -6.30 -22.59
CA ASP A 61 5.70 -7.51 -23.25
C ASP A 61 5.53 -8.72 -22.31
N PRO A 62 4.38 -9.41 -22.40
CA PRO A 62 4.06 -10.56 -21.54
C PRO A 62 5.04 -11.73 -21.66
N THR A 63 5.95 -11.73 -22.64
CA THR A 63 6.96 -12.79 -22.77
C THR A 63 8.08 -12.67 -21.72
N LYS A 64 8.22 -11.50 -21.08
CA LYS A 64 9.27 -11.21 -20.09
C LYS A 64 9.03 -11.80 -18.70
N GLY A 65 7.86 -12.37 -18.44
CA GLY A 65 7.50 -12.96 -17.15
C GLY A 65 6.24 -13.81 -17.23
N SER A 66 5.83 -14.37 -16.11
CA SER A 66 4.54 -15.08 -16.00
C SER A 66 3.44 -14.20 -15.41
N GLY A 67 2.19 -14.55 -15.68
CA GLY A 67 1.03 -13.87 -15.09
C GLY A 67 1.00 -13.93 -13.56
N GLU A 68 1.44 -15.04 -12.96
CA GLU A 68 1.55 -15.17 -11.50
C GLU A 68 2.62 -14.23 -10.94
N GLU A 69 3.78 -14.13 -11.59
CA GLU A 69 4.84 -13.20 -11.19
C GLU A 69 4.40 -11.75 -11.34
N LEU A 70 3.67 -11.39 -12.40
CA LEU A 70 3.13 -10.04 -12.58
C LEU A 70 2.27 -9.64 -11.37
N LEU A 71 1.29 -10.47 -11.01
CA LEU A 71 0.41 -10.21 -9.87
C LEU A 71 1.19 -10.16 -8.55
N SER A 72 2.11 -11.10 -8.34
CA SER A 72 2.95 -11.14 -7.13
C SER A 72 3.85 -9.92 -6.98
N LYS A 73 4.45 -9.44 -8.07
CA LYS A 73 5.35 -8.27 -8.06
C LYS A 73 4.58 -6.96 -7.90
N LEU A 74 3.38 -6.86 -8.46
CA LEU A 74 2.49 -5.72 -8.26
C LEU A 74 1.99 -5.63 -6.81
N GLU A 75 1.63 -6.77 -6.22
CA GLU A 75 1.26 -6.84 -4.80
C GLU A 75 2.45 -6.48 -3.89
N LEU A 76 3.63 -7.00 -4.20
CA LEU A 76 4.83 -6.67 -3.46
C LEU A 76 5.17 -5.18 -3.56
N LEU A 77 5.08 -4.58 -4.75
CA LEU A 77 5.28 -3.14 -4.95
C LEU A 77 4.28 -2.32 -4.11
N THR A 78 3.02 -2.73 -4.09
CA THR A 78 1.97 -2.12 -3.26
C THR A 78 2.33 -2.16 -1.77
N HIS A 79 2.77 -3.34 -1.29
CA HIS A 79 3.23 -3.49 0.09
C HIS A 79 4.41 -2.58 0.41
N CYS A 80 5.40 -2.52 -0.50
CA CYS A 80 6.57 -1.66 -0.35
C CYS A 80 6.18 -0.18 -0.20
N MET A 81 5.21 0.29 -1.00
CA MET A 81 4.69 1.66 -0.90
C MET A 81 3.94 1.92 0.42
N ARG A 82 3.15 0.95 0.91
CA ARG A 82 2.49 1.04 2.22
C ARG A 82 3.50 1.13 3.36
N LYS A 83 4.52 0.28 3.36
CA LYS A 83 5.59 0.29 4.36
C LYS A 83 6.36 1.61 4.34
N ALA A 84 6.71 2.11 3.15
CA ALA A 84 7.35 3.42 3.00
C ALA A 84 6.48 4.54 3.59
N ARG A 85 5.15 4.52 3.38
CA ARG A 85 4.23 5.53 3.92
C ARG A 85 4.28 5.56 5.45
N THR A 86 4.26 4.40 6.10
CA THR A 86 4.38 4.29 7.56
C THR A 86 5.65 4.97 8.07
N MET A 87 6.78 4.81 7.37
CA MET A 87 8.04 5.46 7.73
C MET A 87 8.00 6.99 7.60
N PHE A 88 7.35 7.52 6.56
CA PHE A 88 7.18 8.98 6.43
C PHE A 88 6.18 9.56 7.44
N THR A 89 5.24 8.76 7.93
CA THR A 89 4.15 9.23 8.82
C THR A 89 4.55 9.16 10.30
N TYR A 90 5.29 8.12 10.71
CA TYR A 90 5.55 7.82 12.12
C TYR A 90 7.04 7.73 12.50
N GLY A 91 7.96 7.91 11.55
CA GLY A 91 9.37 7.48 11.66
C GLY A 91 10.15 8.03 12.86
N ASN A 92 10.91 7.13 13.52
CA ASN A 92 11.79 7.44 14.65
C ASN A 92 13.00 6.47 14.78
N GLU A 93 13.38 5.68 13.76
CA GLU A 93 14.52 4.74 13.83
C GLU A 93 15.57 4.91 12.71
N GLU A 94 16.85 4.57 12.98
CA GLU A 94 17.98 4.68 12.04
C GLU A 94 17.79 3.90 10.72
N ASN A 95 17.02 2.81 10.74
CA ASN A 95 16.71 2.01 9.55
C ASN A 95 15.75 2.71 8.58
N ASP A 96 15.13 3.82 8.99
CA ASP A 96 14.18 4.58 8.18
C ASP A 96 14.90 5.38 7.08
N TYR A 97 16.17 5.76 7.29
CA TYR A 97 16.87 6.64 6.35
C TYR A 97 17.07 5.99 4.98
N ALA A 98 17.52 4.73 4.91
CA ALA A 98 17.75 4.04 3.65
C ALA A 98 16.45 3.83 2.86
N ILE A 99 15.36 3.47 3.56
CA ILE A 99 14.04 3.27 2.95
C ILE A 99 13.48 4.61 2.45
N ARG A 100 13.61 5.68 3.24
CA ARG A 100 13.21 7.03 2.84
C ARG A 100 14.02 7.51 1.63
N ALA A 101 15.32 7.28 1.60
CA ALA A 101 16.18 7.60 0.47
C ALA A 101 15.74 6.86 -0.80
N ALA A 102 15.55 5.53 -0.72
CA ALA A 102 15.02 4.71 -1.81
C ALA A 102 13.67 5.24 -2.33
N THR A 103 12.78 5.57 -1.40
CA THR A 103 11.44 6.08 -1.71
C THR A 103 11.49 7.46 -2.37
N LEU A 104 12.38 8.34 -1.92
CA LEU A 104 12.56 9.67 -2.53
C LEU A 104 13.13 9.57 -3.94
N ILE A 105 14.01 8.62 -4.22
CA ILE A 105 14.49 8.36 -5.59
C ILE A 105 13.31 7.94 -6.48
N PHE A 106 12.50 6.99 -6.02
CA PHE A 106 11.30 6.55 -6.74
C PHE A 106 10.30 7.70 -6.97
N PHE A 107 10.08 8.54 -5.95
CA PHE A 107 9.25 9.74 -6.06
C PHE A 107 9.77 10.76 -7.07
N ASN A 108 11.06 11.08 -7.00
CA ASN A 108 11.70 12.03 -7.91
C ASN A 108 11.76 11.51 -9.35
N SER A 109 11.65 10.19 -9.56
CA SER A 109 11.54 9.56 -10.87
C SER A 109 10.12 9.64 -11.47
N GLY A 110 9.17 10.28 -10.77
CA GLY A 110 7.79 10.44 -11.23
C GLY A 110 6.84 9.33 -10.77
N GLY A 111 7.27 8.47 -9.84
CA GLY A 111 6.44 7.39 -9.28
C GLY A 111 6.24 6.20 -10.24
N PRO A 112 5.25 5.33 -9.96
CA PRO A 112 5.05 4.08 -10.66
C PRO A 112 4.71 4.30 -12.14
N THR A 113 5.52 3.74 -13.02
CA THR A 113 5.34 3.80 -14.47
C THR A 113 4.23 2.87 -14.94
N PHE A 114 3.95 1.77 -14.23
CA PHE A 114 2.88 0.82 -14.62
C PHE A 114 1.48 1.49 -14.63
N SER A 115 1.26 2.52 -13.81
CA SER A 115 -0.01 3.26 -13.75
C SER A 115 -0.33 4.05 -15.04
N ARG A 116 0.65 4.17 -15.94
CA ARG A 116 0.50 4.84 -17.22
C ARG A 116 -0.05 3.92 -18.31
N ILE A 117 -0.20 2.62 -18.02
CA ILE A 117 -0.74 1.64 -18.95
C ILE A 117 -2.21 1.38 -18.60
N PRO A 118 -3.17 1.92 -19.36
CA PRO A 118 -4.58 1.71 -19.08
C PRO A 118 -4.98 0.26 -19.41
N LEU A 119 -5.38 -0.49 -18.40
CA LEU A 119 -5.85 -1.87 -18.57
C LEU A 119 -7.29 -1.98 -19.11
N TYR A 120 -8.02 -0.86 -19.16
CA TYR A 120 -9.31 -0.80 -19.87
C TYR A 120 -9.16 -0.76 -21.40
N ASP A 121 -7.94 -0.57 -21.91
CA ASP A 121 -7.65 -0.58 -23.35
C ASP A 121 -7.40 -2.02 -23.82
N GLU A 122 -8.19 -2.47 -24.79
CA GLU A 122 -8.11 -3.80 -25.37
C GLU A 122 -6.70 -4.10 -25.93
N ALA A 123 -6.02 -3.09 -26.47
CA ALA A 123 -4.68 -3.24 -27.01
C ALA A 123 -3.63 -3.66 -25.96
N ASN A 124 -3.83 -3.29 -24.69
CA ASN A 124 -2.92 -3.62 -23.59
C ASN A 124 -3.25 -4.99 -22.97
N ILE A 125 -4.53 -5.39 -22.94
CA ILE A 125 -4.95 -6.65 -22.30
C ILE A 125 -4.90 -7.86 -23.24
N LEU A 126 -5.07 -7.67 -24.54
CA LEU A 126 -5.12 -8.78 -25.50
C LEU A 126 -3.81 -9.60 -25.55
N PRO A 127 -2.61 -8.98 -25.49
CA PRO A 127 -1.36 -9.72 -25.36
C PRO A 127 -1.30 -10.59 -24.10
N LEU A 128 -1.75 -10.06 -22.95
CA LEU A 128 -1.77 -10.76 -21.67
C LEU A 128 -2.72 -11.97 -21.72
N LYS A 129 -3.94 -11.78 -22.25
CA LYS A 129 -4.92 -12.86 -22.45
C LYS A 129 -4.36 -14.00 -23.29
N ARG A 130 -3.70 -13.66 -24.39
CA ARG A 130 -3.12 -14.66 -25.30
C ARG A 130 -1.93 -15.39 -24.69
N GLN A 131 -1.01 -14.66 -24.06
CA GLN A 131 0.22 -15.22 -23.52
C GLN A 131 -0.04 -16.14 -22.32
N TYR A 132 -0.97 -15.75 -21.44
CA TYR A 132 -1.23 -16.45 -20.18
C TYR A 132 -2.51 -17.28 -20.18
N ASN A 133 -3.24 -17.33 -21.31
CA ASN A 133 -4.58 -17.90 -21.40
C ASN A 133 -5.55 -17.31 -20.35
N TRP A 134 -5.38 -16.01 -20.07
CA TRP A 134 -6.18 -15.30 -19.08
C TRP A 134 -7.59 -15.01 -19.55
N THR A 135 -8.52 -15.10 -18.61
CA THR A 135 -9.94 -14.77 -18.76
C THR A 135 -10.19 -13.30 -18.44
N ASP A 136 -11.43 -12.85 -18.65
CA ASP A 136 -11.85 -11.50 -18.23
C ASP A 136 -11.78 -11.33 -16.71
N GLU A 137 -11.96 -12.41 -15.93
CA GLU A 137 -11.83 -12.39 -14.48
C GLU A 137 -10.38 -12.13 -14.03
N ASP A 138 -9.40 -12.71 -14.75
CA ASP A 138 -7.98 -12.49 -14.48
C ASP A 138 -7.57 -11.04 -14.79
N ILE A 139 -8.09 -10.47 -15.88
CA ILE A 139 -7.88 -9.06 -16.21
C ILE A 139 -8.49 -8.15 -15.15
N LYS A 140 -9.73 -8.43 -14.73
CA LYS A 140 -10.36 -7.67 -13.64
C LYS A 140 -9.54 -7.73 -12.35
N LYS A 141 -8.98 -8.89 -12.01
CA LYS A 141 -8.08 -9.03 -10.85
C LYS A 141 -6.81 -8.19 -11.00
N LEU A 142 -6.23 -8.13 -12.20
CA LEU A 142 -5.08 -7.28 -12.48
C LEU A 142 -5.43 -5.79 -12.35
N GLU A 143 -6.59 -5.37 -12.87
CA GLU A 143 -7.11 -3.99 -12.72
C GLU A 143 -7.30 -3.60 -11.25
N GLU A 144 -7.91 -4.49 -10.45
CA GLU A 144 -8.11 -4.27 -9.02
C GLU A 144 -6.77 -4.08 -8.29
N LYS A 145 -5.77 -4.90 -8.61
CA LYS A 145 -4.41 -4.78 -8.06
C LYS A 145 -3.69 -3.53 -8.55
N GLN A 146 -3.87 -3.12 -9.80
CA GLN A 146 -3.31 -1.85 -10.32
C GLN A 146 -3.91 -0.66 -9.56
N ALA A 147 -5.23 -0.64 -9.37
CA ALA A 147 -5.93 0.40 -8.62
C ALA A 147 -5.55 0.41 -7.13
N GLU A 148 -5.28 -0.74 -6.53
CA GLU A 148 -4.75 -0.85 -5.17
C GLU A 148 -3.36 -0.20 -5.05
N ALA A 149 -2.47 -0.51 -6.01
CA ALA A 149 -1.13 0.05 -6.07
C ALA A 149 -1.14 1.57 -6.29
N GLU A 150 -2.01 2.08 -7.16
CA GLU A 150 -2.20 3.52 -7.37
C GLU A 150 -2.70 4.26 -6.12
N ARG A 151 -3.64 3.65 -5.39
CA ARG A 151 -4.12 4.19 -4.10
C ARG A 151 -2.99 4.23 -3.08
N ALA A 152 -2.18 3.18 -2.99
CA ALA A 152 -1.01 3.13 -2.10
C ALA A 152 0.02 4.21 -2.47
N TRP A 153 0.31 4.37 -3.77
CA TRP A 153 1.18 5.43 -4.26
C TRP A 153 0.67 6.83 -3.89
N ASN A 154 -0.61 7.11 -4.13
CA ASN A 154 -1.21 8.40 -3.83
C ASN A 154 -1.16 8.72 -2.33
N LYS A 155 -1.40 7.73 -1.46
CA LYS A 155 -1.26 7.89 -0.01
C LYS A 155 0.19 8.16 0.39
N LEU A 156 1.15 7.40 -0.16
CA LEU A 156 2.57 7.61 0.08
C LEU A 156 3.04 8.99 -0.39
N ARG A 157 2.69 9.39 -1.60
CA ARG A 157 3.01 10.71 -2.17
C ARG A 157 2.57 11.85 -1.26
N ARG A 158 1.38 11.75 -0.64
CA ARG A 158 0.87 12.74 0.32
C ARG A 158 1.63 12.75 1.65
N SER A 159 2.25 11.63 2.05
CA SER A 159 3.10 11.59 3.25
C SER A 159 4.52 12.13 3.00
N ILE A 160 4.96 12.18 1.73
CA ILE A 160 6.26 12.75 1.36
C ILE A 160 6.20 14.27 1.24
N LEU A 161 5.08 14.80 0.71
CA LEU A 161 4.83 16.23 0.45
C LEU A 161 4.30 16.95 1.68
#